data_AF-A0A959NN41-F1
#
_entry.id   AF-A0A959NN41-F1
#
_cell.length_a   1.000
_cell.length_b   1.000
_cell.length_c   1.000
_cell.angle_alpha   90.00
_cell.angle_beta   90.00
_cell.angle_gamma   90.00
#
_symmetry.space_group_name_H-M   'P 1'
#
loop_
_entity.id
_entity.type
_entity.pdbx_description
1 polymer ?
#
loop_
_entity_poly.entity_id
_entity_poly.type
_entity_poly.pdbx_seq_one_letter_code
_entity_poly.pdbx_strand_id
1 'polypeptide(L)'
;MKTEKQIFLHIFILTLLLKNIFFAQFGNRPVVISPQVNNDFTVTFNFHAPSAKEVKLNAQFEKQPILMKKDSLGIWSLTVGPVKPDMYPYCFIVDGISVADPNNSAIFPNEGFQNSVVEINDKTPLIHSVRNVRHGTVSYRYYYSEELGIRPVVIYTPPDYEKNIDKKYPVLFLLHGTTDTEETWTKVGRANIILDNLINQQKAEPMIIVMPYGRAY
;
A
#
# COMPACT_ATOMS: atom_id res chain seq x y z
N MET A 1 -49.13 0.45 -48.55
CA MET A 1 -47.85 0.99 -49.08
C MET A 1 -47.09 1.94 -48.14
N LYS A 2 -47.73 2.71 -47.21
CA LYS A 2 -47.00 3.56 -46.24
C LYS A 2 -46.40 2.79 -45.05
N THR A 3 -46.95 1.62 -44.72
CA THR A 3 -46.59 0.83 -43.54
C THR A 3 -45.28 0.05 -43.69
N GLU A 4 -44.96 -0.47 -44.87
CA GLU A 4 -43.74 -1.27 -45.07
C GLU A 4 -42.45 -0.44 -45.04
N LYS A 5 -42.45 0.78 -45.60
CA LYS A 5 -41.28 1.67 -45.58
C LYS A 5 -40.94 2.16 -44.17
N GLN A 6 -41.93 2.35 -43.29
CA GLN A 6 -41.68 2.70 -41.88
C GLN A 6 -41.08 1.54 -41.10
N ILE A 7 -41.53 0.31 -41.36
CA ILE A 7 -40.98 -0.90 -40.72
C ILE A 7 -39.51 -1.10 -41.12
N PHE A 8 -39.17 -0.93 -42.40
CA PHE A 8 -37.78 -1.03 -42.86
C PHE A 8 -36.86 0.06 -42.27
N LEU A 9 -37.34 1.30 -42.12
CA LEU A 9 -36.55 2.38 -41.52
C LEU A 9 -36.29 2.16 -40.03
N HIS A 10 -37.26 1.60 -39.29
CA HIS A 10 -37.08 1.28 -37.87
C HIS A 10 -36.13 0.09 -37.66
N ILE A 11 -36.17 -0.93 -38.52
CA ILE A 11 -35.24 -2.07 -38.48
C ILE A 11 -33.80 -1.65 -38.82
N PHE A 12 -33.63 -0.69 -39.74
CA PHE A 12 -32.30 -0.16 -40.10
C PHE A 12 -31.68 0.70 -38.98
N ILE A 13 -32.49 1.48 -38.25
CA ILE A 13 -32.01 2.26 -37.09
C ILE A 13 -31.70 1.33 -35.91
N LEU A 14 -32.50 0.27 -35.70
CA LEU A 14 -32.25 -0.71 -34.64
C LEU A 14 -30.94 -1.50 -34.86
N THR A 15 -30.61 -1.81 -36.12
CA THR A 15 -29.35 -2.49 -36.47
C THR A 15 -28.12 -1.57 -36.37
N LEU A 16 -28.27 -0.26 -36.55
CA LEU A 16 -27.21 0.73 -36.29
C LEU A 16 -26.99 0.97 -34.78
N LEU A 17 -28.03 0.88 -33.95
CA LEU A 17 -27.91 1.02 -32.49
C LEU A 17 -27.30 -0.24 -31.82
N LEU A 18 -27.50 -1.42 -32.39
CA LEU A 18 -26.97 -2.69 -31.85
C LEU A 18 -25.47 -2.91 -32.14
N LYS A 19 -24.87 -2.22 -33.12
CA LYS A 19 -23.43 -2.36 -33.40
C LYS A 19 -22.50 -1.75 -32.34
N ASN A 20 -23.03 -0.92 -31.42
CA ASN A 20 -22.23 -0.23 -30.40
C ASN A 20 -22.37 -0.82 -28.99
N ILE A 21 -23.00 -1.99 -28.81
CA ILE A 21 -23.27 -2.54 -27.47
C ILE A 21 -22.23 -3.59 -27.02
N PHE A 22 -21.23 -3.92 -27.85
CA PHE A 22 -20.24 -4.96 -27.54
C PHE A 22 -18.80 -4.42 -27.31
N PHE A 23 -18.62 -3.40 -26.48
CA PHE A 23 -17.29 -3.11 -25.87
C PHE A 23 -17.44 -2.57 -24.44
N ALA A 24 -18.13 -3.33 -23.59
CA ALA A 24 -18.03 -3.14 -22.14
C ALA A 24 -18.11 -4.47 -21.40
N GLN A 25 -17.53 -5.53 -21.97
CA GLN A 25 -17.01 -6.59 -21.11
C GLN A 25 -15.70 -6.04 -20.54
N PHE A 26 -15.49 -6.13 -19.22
CA PHE A 26 -14.15 -6.09 -18.65
C PHE A 26 -13.39 -7.27 -19.29
N GLY A 27 -12.83 -7.06 -20.49
CA GLY A 27 -12.12 -8.08 -21.23
C GLY A 27 -11.05 -8.66 -20.32
N ASN A 28 -10.92 -9.99 -20.31
CA ASN A 28 -9.95 -10.78 -19.53
C ASN A 28 -8.66 -10.01 -19.24
N ARG A 29 -8.65 -9.20 -18.17
CA ARG A 29 -7.43 -8.53 -17.74
C ARG A 29 -6.56 -9.65 -17.18
N PRO A 30 -5.31 -9.79 -17.64
CA PRO A 30 -4.43 -10.78 -17.06
C PRO A 30 -4.32 -10.50 -15.56
N VAL A 31 -4.38 -11.55 -14.74
CA VAL A 31 -4.12 -11.43 -13.30
C VAL A 31 -2.65 -11.10 -13.15
N VAL A 32 -2.36 -9.94 -12.54
CA VAL A 32 -1.01 -9.47 -12.29
C VAL A 32 -0.72 -9.57 -10.80
N ILE A 33 0.28 -10.37 -10.44
CA ILE A 33 0.81 -10.43 -9.09
C ILE A 33 2.01 -9.50 -9.04
N SER A 34 1.95 -8.49 -8.19
CA SER A 34 3.06 -7.55 -7.97
C SER A 34 2.94 -6.89 -6.59
N PRO A 35 4.05 -6.76 -5.84
CA PRO A 35 5.35 -7.38 -6.10
C PRO A 35 5.33 -8.86 -5.69
N GLN A 36 6.22 -9.67 -6.26
CA GLN A 36 6.43 -11.05 -5.86
C GLN A 36 7.86 -11.22 -5.32
N VAL A 37 7.98 -11.47 -4.02
CA VAL A 37 9.27 -11.80 -3.39
C VAL A 37 9.55 -13.30 -3.60
N ASN A 38 10.71 -13.62 -4.15
CA ASN A 38 11.13 -14.99 -4.45
C ASN A 38 11.98 -15.59 -3.31
N ASN A 39 12.15 -16.91 -3.31
CA ASN A 39 12.88 -17.65 -2.26
C ASN A 39 14.37 -17.32 -2.17
N ASP A 40 14.95 -16.72 -3.22
CA ASP A 40 16.36 -16.30 -3.30
C ASP A 40 16.55 -14.81 -2.99
N PHE A 41 15.54 -14.17 -2.39
CA PHE A 41 15.48 -12.74 -2.05
C PHE A 41 15.52 -11.81 -3.26
N THR A 42 15.29 -12.31 -4.47
CA THR A 42 14.95 -11.46 -5.61
C THR A 42 13.48 -11.05 -5.54
N VAL A 43 13.13 -9.94 -6.18
CA VAL A 43 11.75 -9.45 -6.24
C VAL A 43 11.36 -9.21 -7.69
N THR A 44 10.25 -9.82 -8.11
CA THR A 44 9.63 -9.61 -9.42
C THR A 44 8.52 -8.58 -9.30
N PHE A 45 8.63 -7.50 -10.06
CA PHE A 45 7.61 -6.46 -10.18
C PHE A 45 6.91 -6.59 -11.51
N ASN A 46 5.58 -6.50 -11.52
CA ASN A 46 4.77 -6.62 -12.73
C ASN A 46 3.74 -5.49 -12.81
N PHE A 47 3.57 -4.92 -14.01
CA PHE A 47 2.63 -3.83 -14.24
C PHE A 47 1.94 -3.98 -15.59
N HIS A 48 0.61 -4.08 -15.63
CA HIS A 48 -0.13 -4.20 -16.89
C HIS A 48 -0.44 -2.82 -17.49
N ALA A 49 0.25 -2.49 -18.58
CA ALA A 49 0.08 -1.23 -19.30
C ALA A 49 0.34 -1.44 -20.81
N PRO A 50 -0.63 -2.03 -21.55
CA PRO A 50 -0.47 -2.38 -22.96
C PRO A 50 -0.27 -1.17 -23.88
N SER A 51 -0.68 0.03 -23.46
CA SER A 51 -0.50 1.27 -24.24
C SER A 51 0.73 2.09 -23.83
N ALA A 52 1.38 1.75 -22.71
CA ALA A 52 2.57 2.48 -22.27
C ALA A 52 3.72 2.30 -23.28
N LYS A 53 4.55 3.34 -23.40
CA LYS A 53 5.78 3.32 -24.22
C LYS A 53 6.98 2.95 -23.37
N GLU A 54 6.97 3.36 -22.11
CA GLU A 54 8.03 3.10 -21.15
C GLU A 54 7.45 2.86 -19.75
N VAL A 55 7.94 1.82 -19.08
CA VAL A 55 7.71 1.61 -17.64
C VAL A 55 9.05 1.35 -16.97
N LYS A 56 9.35 2.09 -15.91
CA LYS A 56 10.51 1.88 -15.06
C LYS A 56 10.08 1.52 -13.64
N LEU A 57 10.85 0.68 -12.96
CA LEU A 57 10.76 0.48 -11.52
C LEU A 57 11.62 1.52 -10.82
N ASN A 58 11.07 2.25 -9.87
CA ASN A 58 11.81 3.10 -8.95
C ASN A 58 11.67 2.52 -7.54
N ALA A 59 12.74 1.98 -6.96
CA ALA A 59 12.72 1.32 -5.65
C ALA A 59 13.87 1.84 -4.78
N GLN A 60 13.63 1.98 -3.47
CA GLN A 60 14.61 2.59 -2.55
C GLN A 60 15.97 1.88 -2.51
N PHE A 61 15.98 0.56 -2.70
CA PHE A 61 17.22 -0.24 -2.70
C PHE A 61 17.99 -0.18 -4.03
N GLU A 62 17.44 0.49 -5.05
CA GLU A 62 18.11 0.72 -6.33
C GLU A 62 18.67 2.14 -6.42
N LYS A 63 19.77 2.30 -7.19
CA LYS A 63 20.44 3.61 -7.33
C LYS A 63 19.67 4.58 -8.23
N GLN A 64 18.89 4.05 -9.15
CA GLN A 64 18.15 4.81 -10.16
C GLN A 64 16.99 3.97 -10.71
N PRO A 65 15.99 4.59 -11.34
CA PRO A 65 14.91 3.83 -11.96
C PRO A 65 15.40 2.88 -13.06
N ILE A 66 14.89 1.65 -13.08
CA ILE A 66 15.31 0.58 -14.00
C ILE A 66 14.21 0.30 -15.01
N LEU A 67 14.56 0.27 -16.30
CA LEU A 67 13.61 -0.04 -17.38
C LEU A 67 13.08 -1.48 -17.28
N MET A 68 11.77 -1.62 -17.35
CA MET A 68 11.08 -2.92 -17.37
C MET A 68 10.90 -3.44 -18.80
N LYS A 69 10.70 -4.75 -18.96
CA LYS A 69 10.47 -5.38 -20.26
C LYS A 69 8.99 -5.68 -20.44
N LYS A 70 8.41 -5.23 -21.56
CA LYS A 70 7.03 -5.51 -21.94
C LYS A 70 6.91 -6.82 -22.70
N ASP A 71 5.93 -7.65 -22.35
CA ASP A 71 5.57 -8.85 -23.09
C ASP A 71 4.45 -8.61 -24.12
N SER A 72 4.03 -9.68 -24.82
CA SER A 72 2.96 -9.62 -25.83
C SER A 72 1.56 -9.36 -25.26
N LEU A 73 1.37 -9.54 -23.96
CA LEU A 73 0.12 -9.25 -23.24
C LEU A 73 0.10 -7.84 -22.66
N GLY A 74 1.18 -7.07 -22.83
CA GLY A 74 1.30 -5.71 -22.30
C GLY A 74 1.66 -5.66 -20.82
N ILE A 75 2.16 -6.75 -20.25
CA ILE A 75 2.70 -6.79 -18.89
C ILE A 75 4.16 -6.37 -18.97
N TRP A 76 4.51 -5.37 -18.18
CA TRP A 76 5.86 -4.93 -17.93
C TRP A 76 6.41 -5.69 -16.73
N SER A 77 7.53 -6.38 -16.88
CA SER A 77 8.15 -7.19 -15.84
C SER A 77 9.62 -6.84 -15.63
N LEU A 78 10.06 -6.89 -14.38
CA LEU A 78 11.44 -6.76 -13.97
C LEU A 78 11.68 -7.55 -12.68
N THR A 79 12.71 -8.38 -12.67
CA THR A 79 13.21 -9.01 -11.44
C THR A 79 14.52 -8.34 -11.02
N VAL A 80 14.61 -7.93 -9.76
CA VAL A 80 15.77 -7.28 -9.15
C VAL A 80 16.22 -8.03 -7.89
N GLY A 81 17.42 -7.73 -7.41
CA GLY A 81 18.01 -8.33 -6.23
C GLY A 81 19.13 -9.35 -6.54
N PRO A 82 19.55 -10.16 -5.54
CA PRO A 82 18.96 -10.30 -4.20
C PRO A 82 18.96 -8.99 -3.39
N VAL A 83 17.87 -8.73 -2.67
CA VAL A 83 17.72 -7.56 -1.80
C VAL A 83 17.79 -8.01 -0.35
N LYS A 84 18.47 -7.23 0.50
CA LYS A 84 18.54 -7.52 1.93
C LYS A 84 17.12 -7.56 2.53
N PRO A 85 16.81 -8.50 3.45
CA PRO A 85 15.52 -8.51 4.14
C PRO A 85 15.26 -7.20 4.90
N ASP A 86 14.19 -6.51 4.52
CA ASP A 86 13.65 -5.31 5.15
C ASP A 86 12.34 -4.91 4.44
N MET A 87 11.78 -3.75 4.79
CA MET A 87 10.69 -3.10 4.06
C MET A 87 11.19 -1.93 3.22
N TYR A 88 10.80 -1.87 1.95
CA TYR A 88 11.28 -0.85 1.02
C TYR A 88 10.13 -0.18 0.26
N PRO A 89 10.06 1.17 0.20
CA PRO A 89 9.16 1.87 -0.69
C PRO A 89 9.61 1.74 -2.15
N TYR A 90 8.64 1.63 -3.04
CA TYR A 90 8.83 1.64 -4.49
C TYR A 90 7.60 2.22 -5.21
N CYS A 91 7.78 2.60 -6.46
CA CYS A 91 6.72 2.91 -7.40
C CYS A 91 7.13 2.54 -8.83
N PHE A 92 6.18 2.60 -9.75
CA PHE A 92 6.46 2.57 -11.18
C PHE A 92 6.55 4.00 -11.71
N ILE A 93 7.37 4.20 -12.75
CA ILE A 93 7.34 5.42 -13.57
C ILE A 93 6.82 5.00 -14.93
N VAL A 94 5.59 5.39 -15.26
CA VAL A 94 4.89 5.04 -16.48
C VAL A 94 4.83 6.27 -17.38
N ASP A 95 5.52 6.23 -18.52
CA ASP A 95 5.61 7.35 -19.46
C ASP A 95 5.97 8.69 -18.76
N GLY A 96 6.84 8.63 -17.75
CA GLY A 96 7.32 9.80 -16.98
C GLY A 96 6.52 10.13 -15.71
N ILE A 97 5.42 9.44 -15.43
CA ILE A 97 4.56 9.70 -14.27
C ILE A 97 4.75 8.61 -13.21
N SER A 98 4.95 9.00 -11.95
CA SER A 98 5.01 8.07 -10.82
C SER A 98 3.63 7.49 -10.51
N VAL A 99 3.55 6.17 -10.38
CA VAL A 99 2.33 5.40 -10.16
C VAL A 99 2.61 4.36 -9.08
N ALA A 100 1.81 4.36 -8.00
CA ALA A 100 1.84 3.27 -7.02
C ALA A 100 1.40 1.96 -7.67
N ASP A 101 1.88 0.83 -7.17
CA ASP A 101 1.52 -0.48 -7.69
C ASP A 101 0.03 -0.79 -7.41
N PRO A 102 -0.83 -0.87 -8.45
CA PRO A 102 -2.26 -1.09 -8.27
C PRO A 102 -2.60 -2.48 -7.75
N ASN A 103 -1.63 -3.42 -7.76
CA ASN A 103 -1.80 -4.78 -7.25
C ASN A 103 -1.24 -4.95 -5.83
N ASN A 104 -0.67 -3.89 -5.24
CA ASN A 104 -0.15 -3.91 -3.88
C ASN A 104 -0.92 -2.95 -2.98
N SER A 105 -1.62 -3.49 -1.98
CA SER A 105 -2.35 -2.68 -1.00
C SER A 105 -1.46 -2.05 0.07
N ALA A 106 -0.21 -2.49 0.21
CA ALA A 106 0.73 -1.91 1.15
C ALA A 106 1.30 -0.59 0.60
N ILE A 107 1.04 0.49 1.33
CA ILE A 107 1.42 1.86 0.96
C ILE A 107 2.21 2.53 2.07
N PHE A 108 3.16 3.37 1.68
CA PHE A 108 3.86 4.29 2.57
C PHE A 108 2.97 5.53 2.74
N PRO A 109 2.50 5.85 3.96
CA PRO A 109 1.51 6.90 4.18
C PRO A 109 2.15 8.30 4.24
N ASN A 110 2.94 8.66 3.22
CA ASN A 110 3.50 10.00 3.10
C ASN A 110 2.41 11.03 2.79
N GLU A 111 2.71 12.28 3.10
CA GLU A 111 2.05 13.44 2.55
C GLU A 111 2.34 13.54 1.05
N GLY A 112 1.29 13.63 0.24
CA GLY A 112 1.41 13.70 -1.22
C GLY A 112 1.48 12.32 -1.87
N PHE A 113 2.52 12.06 -2.67
CA PHE A 113 2.63 10.79 -3.39
C PHE A 113 2.94 9.63 -2.43
N GLN A 114 2.11 8.60 -2.46
CA GLN A 114 2.24 7.42 -1.62
C GLN A 114 2.88 6.29 -2.41
N ASN A 115 4.11 5.93 -2.04
CA ASN A 115 4.79 4.77 -2.61
C ASN A 115 4.09 3.47 -2.18
N SER A 116 4.15 2.44 -3.01
CA SER A 116 3.89 1.08 -2.56
C SER A 116 5.05 0.58 -1.70
N VAL A 117 4.82 -0.42 -0.87
CA VAL A 117 5.87 -1.00 0.00
C VAL A 117 5.99 -2.48 -0.29
N VAL A 118 7.23 -2.94 -0.54
CA VAL A 118 7.55 -4.37 -0.57
C VAL A 118 8.21 -4.76 0.74
N GLU A 119 7.74 -5.86 1.34
CA GLU A 119 8.34 -6.45 2.54
C GLU A 119 9.06 -7.74 2.15
N ILE A 120 10.37 -7.78 2.43
CA ILE A 120 11.25 -8.91 2.12
C ILE A 120 11.59 -9.59 3.45
N ASN A 121 10.95 -10.73 3.69
CA ASN A 121 11.14 -11.49 4.93
C ASN A 121 12.43 -12.32 4.88
N ASP A 122 13.14 -12.39 6.01
CA ASP A 122 14.23 -13.35 6.21
C ASP A 122 13.67 -14.71 6.68
N LYS A 123 14.50 -15.75 6.64
CA LYS A 123 14.21 -17.07 7.21
C LYS A 123 13.96 -17.00 8.72
N THR A 124 14.68 -16.10 9.40
CA THR A 124 14.44 -15.79 10.81
C THR A 124 13.59 -14.53 10.90
N PRO A 125 12.43 -14.55 11.60
CA PRO A 125 11.59 -13.36 11.69
C PRO A 125 12.36 -12.15 12.22
N LEU A 126 12.27 -11.03 11.51
CA LEU A 126 12.81 -9.74 11.94
C LEU A 126 12.02 -9.22 13.14
N ILE A 127 12.55 -8.23 13.86
CA ILE A 127 11.87 -7.70 15.05
C ILE A 127 10.51 -7.06 14.72
N HIS A 128 10.36 -6.56 13.50
CA HIS A 128 9.13 -5.97 12.99
C HIS A 128 8.19 -6.96 12.29
N SER A 129 8.59 -8.24 12.17
CA SER A 129 7.72 -9.28 11.59
C SER A 129 6.58 -9.64 12.55
N VAL A 130 5.39 -9.89 12.00
CA VAL A 130 4.25 -10.40 12.77
C VAL A 130 4.58 -11.81 13.27
N ARG A 131 4.38 -12.05 14.57
CA ARG A 131 4.67 -13.33 15.25
C ARG A 131 3.44 -13.81 16.00
N ASN A 132 3.40 -15.09 16.33
CA ASN A 132 2.34 -15.65 17.18
C ASN A 132 2.58 -15.24 18.65
N VAL A 133 2.25 -14.00 18.98
CA VAL A 133 2.36 -13.40 20.31
C VAL A 133 1.08 -12.66 20.67
N ARG A 134 0.92 -12.23 21.92
CA ARG A 134 -0.20 -11.34 22.27
C ARG A 134 0.01 -9.98 21.60
N HIS A 135 -1.03 -9.49 20.94
CA HIS A 135 -1.03 -8.23 20.22
C HIS A 135 -1.81 -7.15 20.96
N GLY A 136 -1.28 -5.93 20.92
CA GLY A 136 -1.99 -4.73 21.38
C GLY A 136 -3.00 -4.21 20.35
N THR A 137 -3.66 -3.10 20.68
CA THR A 137 -4.67 -2.46 19.83
C THR A 137 -4.10 -1.20 19.19
N VAL A 138 -4.24 -1.02 17.88
CA VAL A 138 -3.97 0.25 17.19
C VAL A 138 -5.29 0.97 16.93
N SER A 139 -5.41 2.19 17.45
CA SER A 139 -6.61 3.02 17.38
C SER A 139 -6.34 4.31 16.62
N TYR A 140 -7.11 4.57 15.58
CA TYR A 140 -7.15 5.84 14.86
C TYR A 140 -8.18 6.75 15.53
N ARG A 141 -7.79 7.96 15.91
CA ARG A 141 -8.63 8.91 16.66
C ARG A 141 -8.43 10.34 16.16
N TYR A 142 -9.34 11.21 16.59
CA TYR A 142 -9.25 12.65 16.39
C TYR A 142 -9.32 13.36 17.74
N TYR A 143 -8.60 14.48 17.87
CA TYR A 143 -8.70 15.39 19.01
C TYR A 143 -8.77 16.84 18.53
N TYR A 144 -9.30 17.73 19.36
CA TYR A 144 -9.34 19.16 19.07
C TYR A 144 -8.15 19.87 19.72
N SER A 145 -7.46 20.72 18.96
CA SER A 145 -6.46 21.70 19.42
C SER A 145 -7.02 23.11 19.21
N GLU A 146 -6.84 23.98 20.20
CA GLU A 146 -7.29 25.37 20.11
C GLU A 146 -6.57 26.12 18.98
N GLU A 147 -5.29 25.81 18.77
CA GLU A 147 -4.42 26.46 17.80
C GLU A 147 -4.54 25.86 16.39
N LEU A 148 -4.79 24.54 16.29
CA LEU A 148 -4.67 23.78 15.03
C LEU A 148 -5.98 23.11 14.58
N GLY A 149 -7.07 23.26 15.33
CA GLY A 149 -8.35 22.63 15.02
C GLY A 149 -8.37 21.11 15.26
N ILE A 150 -9.14 20.38 14.46
CA ILE A 150 -9.25 18.91 14.60
C ILE A 150 -8.01 18.23 14.02
N ARG A 151 -7.42 17.34 14.81
CA ARG A 151 -6.13 16.69 14.55
C ARG A 151 -6.27 15.16 14.59
N PRO A 152 -5.70 14.42 13.63
CA PRO A 152 -5.62 12.97 13.73
C PRO A 152 -4.50 12.53 14.69
N VAL A 153 -4.69 11.36 15.30
CA VAL A 153 -3.70 10.70 16.14
C VAL A 153 -3.89 9.19 16.06
N VAL A 154 -2.78 8.46 15.98
CA VAL A 154 -2.77 6.99 16.10
C VAL A 154 -2.25 6.63 17.48
N ILE A 155 -2.97 5.75 18.18
CA ILE A 155 -2.64 5.33 19.54
C ILE A 155 -2.51 3.82 19.54
N TYR A 156 -1.38 3.31 20.04
CA TYR A 156 -1.23 1.90 20.39
C TYR A 156 -1.44 1.71 21.89
N THR A 157 -2.25 0.72 22.26
CA THR A 157 -2.35 0.21 23.64
C THR A 157 -1.78 -1.21 23.72
N PRO A 158 -1.05 -1.55 24.79
CA PRO A 158 -0.38 -2.85 24.88
C PRO A 158 -1.38 -4.01 25.07
N PRO A 159 -0.95 -5.26 24.88
CA PRO A 159 -1.82 -6.41 25.12
C PRO A 159 -2.46 -6.40 26.52
N ASP A 160 -3.73 -6.80 26.59
CA ASP A 160 -4.56 -6.84 27.80
C ASP A 160 -4.83 -5.46 28.44
N TYR A 161 -4.62 -4.37 27.71
CA TYR A 161 -4.97 -3.01 28.17
C TYR A 161 -6.44 -2.91 28.59
N GLU A 162 -7.36 -3.39 27.75
CA GLU A 162 -8.80 -3.30 27.97
C GLU A 162 -9.30 -4.21 29.10
N LYS A 163 -8.51 -5.22 29.50
CA LYS A 163 -8.85 -6.13 30.61
C LYS A 163 -8.39 -5.59 31.96
N ASN A 164 -7.41 -4.70 31.98
CA ASN A 164 -6.77 -4.20 33.20
C ASN A 164 -7.15 -2.74 33.43
N ILE A 165 -8.43 -2.49 33.73
CA ILE A 165 -9.01 -1.13 33.80
C ILE A 165 -8.34 -0.20 34.83
N ASP A 166 -7.76 -0.75 35.89
CA ASP A 166 -7.11 0.03 36.95
C ASP A 166 -5.59 0.21 36.74
N LYS A 167 -5.01 -0.47 35.75
CA LYS A 167 -3.57 -0.42 35.51
C LYS A 167 -3.20 0.86 34.75
N LYS A 168 -2.24 1.59 35.30
CA LYS A 168 -1.59 2.73 34.62
C LYS A 168 -0.40 2.25 33.80
N TYR A 169 -0.19 2.88 32.65
CA TYR A 169 0.90 2.56 31.74
C TYR A 169 1.74 3.83 31.48
N PRO A 170 3.07 3.71 31.33
CA PRO A 170 3.86 4.80 30.79
C PRO A 170 3.43 5.11 29.36
N VAL A 171 3.67 6.35 28.93
CA VAL A 171 3.28 6.86 27.61
C VAL A 171 4.52 7.32 26.85
N LEU A 172 4.69 6.79 25.64
CA LEU A 172 5.69 7.24 24.68
C LEU A 172 5.02 8.07 23.59
N PHE A 173 5.41 9.34 23.45
CA PHE A 173 5.07 10.15 22.29
C PHE A 173 6.10 9.94 21.19
N LEU A 174 5.66 9.42 20.05
CA LEU A 174 6.53 9.02 18.95
C LEU A 174 6.21 9.84 17.70
N LEU A 175 7.09 10.81 17.39
CA LEU A 175 6.89 11.78 16.32
C LEU A 175 7.53 11.31 15.01
N HIS A 176 6.87 11.57 13.89
CA HIS A 176 7.35 11.23 12.55
C HIS A 176 8.25 12.32 11.96
N GLY A 177 8.89 12.02 10.82
CA GLY A 177 9.76 12.95 10.11
C GLY A 177 9.02 13.89 9.17
N THR A 178 9.79 14.67 8.41
CA THR A 178 9.28 15.50 7.31
C THR A 178 8.58 14.63 6.26
N THR A 179 7.43 15.07 5.72
CA THR A 179 6.61 14.38 4.71
C THR A 179 5.89 13.11 5.17
N ASP A 180 6.05 12.72 6.42
CA ASP A 180 5.32 11.58 7.00
C ASP A 180 4.00 12.02 7.63
N THR A 181 3.15 11.05 7.93
CA THR A 181 1.89 11.24 8.69
C THR A 181 1.91 10.49 10.01
N GLU A 182 0.88 10.68 10.85
CA GLU A 182 0.65 9.95 12.10
C GLU A 182 0.64 8.42 11.92
N GLU A 183 0.35 7.93 10.72
CA GLU A 183 0.25 6.51 10.41
C GLU A 183 1.61 5.86 10.13
N THR A 184 2.66 6.65 9.91
CA THR A 184 3.94 6.16 9.40
C THR A 184 4.59 5.18 10.36
N TRP A 185 4.59 5.50 11.66
CA TRP A 185 5.17 4.63 12.68
C TRP A 185 4.45 3.28 12.83
N THR A 186 3.17 3.18 12.47
CA THR A 186 2.43 1.91 12.51
C THR A 186 2.52 1.14 11.20
N LYS A 187 2.33 1.81 10.06
CA LYS A 187 2.27 1.14 8.73
C LYS A 187 3.62 0.65 8.25
N VAL A 188 4.67 1.47 8.36
CA VAL A 188 6.01 1.16 7.85
C VAL A 188 7.07 1.08 8.95
N GLY A 189 6.93 1.89 10.01
CA GLY A 189 7.78 1.78 11.19
C GLY A 189 7.49 0.55 12.05
N ARG A 190 6.32 -0.09 11.87
CA ARG A 190 5.87 -1.29 12.60
C ARG A 190 5.99 -1.19 14.12
N ALA A 191 5.84 0.01 14.69
CA ALA A 191 6.07 0.28 16.12
C ALA A 191 5.21 -0.61 17.04
N ASN A 192 3.95 -0.86 16.65
CA ASN A 192 3.05 -1.75 17.37
C ASN A 192 3.56 -3.21 17.39
N ILE A 193 4.04 -3.72 16.26
CA ILE A 193 4.54 -5.10 16.14
C ILE A 193 5.88 -5.25 16.88
N ILE A 194 6.76 -4.26 16.75
CA ILE A 194 8.03 -4.22 17.48
C ILE A 194 7.76 -4.24 18.98
N LEU A 195 6.86 -3.39 19.47
CA LEU A 195 6.55 -3.33 20.90
C LEU A 195 5.87 -4.59 21.40
N ASP A 196 4.92 -5.18 20.65
CA ASP A 196 4.34 -6.50 20.97
C ASP A 196 5.45 -7.55 21.16
N ASN A 197 6.37 -7.62 20.21
CA ASN A 197 7.47 -8.58 20.24
C ASN A 197 8.43 -8.34 21.42
N LEU A 198 8.72 -7.08 21.76
CA LEU A 198 9.58 -6.72 22.89
C LEU A 198 8.91 -6.99 24.24
N ILE A 199 7.62 -6.69 24.38
CA ILE A 199 6.84 -6.99 25.61
C ILE A 199 6.83 -8.50 25.86
N ASN A 200 6.54 -9.31 24.84
CA ASN A 200 6.53 -10.77 25.00
C ASN A 200 7.92 -11.36 25.28
N GLN A 201 8.99 -10.69 24.84
CA GLN A 201 10.37 -11.02 25.19
C GLN A 201 10.83 -10.45 26.55
N GLN A 202 9.99 -9.71 27.26
CA GLN A 202 10.33 -9.00 28.51
C GLN A 202 11.50 -8.01 28.34
N LYS A 203 11.65 -7.45 27.14
CA LYS A 203 12.68 -6.45 26.81
C LYS A 203 12.16 -5.01 26.83
N ALA A 204 10.84 -4.85 26.92
CA ALA A 204 10.17 -3.57 27.11
C ALA A 204 8.99 -3.75 28.06
N GLU A 205 8.75 -2.74 28.90
CA GLU A 205 7.54 -2.70 29.71
C GLU A 205 6.32 -2.40 28.82
N PRO A 206 5.13 -2.95 29.13
CA PRO A 206 3.89 -2.52 28.48
C PRO A 206 3.71 -1.01 28.59
N MET A 207 3.54 -0.33 27.44
CA MET A 207 3.38 1.11 27.36
C MET A 207 2.39 1.50 26.27
N ILE A 208 1.81 2.69 26.40
CA ILE A 208 0.99 3.32 25.35
C ILE A 208 1.94 4.06 24.42
N ILE A 209 1.74 3.94 23.10
CA ILE A 209 2.42 4.78 22.12
C ILE A 209 1.40 5.75 21.53
N VAL A 210 1.68 7.05 21.60
CA VAL A 210 0.88 8.11 20.97
C VAL A 210 1.67 8.66 19.79
N MET A 211 1.11 8.53 18.58
CA MET A 211 1.69 8.97 17.32
C MET A 211 0.77 10.05 16.74
N PRO A 212 0.97 11.33 17.08
CA PRO A 212 0.20 12.43 16.51
C PRO A 212 0.70 12.79 15.12
N TYR A 213 -0.14 13.45 14.33
CA TYR A 213 0.35 14.19 13.17
C TYR A 213 1.19 15.37 13.68
N GLY A 214 2.41 15.53 13.17
CA GLY A 214 3.42 16.42 13.74
C GLY A 214 3.50 17.81 13.11
N ARG A 215 2.83 18.06 11.98
CA ARG A 215 2.89 19.35 11.27
C ARG A 215 1.86 20.34 11.79
N ALA A 216 2.22 21.62 11.89
CA ALA A 216 1.41 22.66 12.54
C ALA A 216 0.62 23.57 11.58
N TYR A 217 0.42 23.18 10.33
CA TYR A 217 -0.27 23.99 9.31
C TYR A 217 -1.30 23.18 8.53
#